data_AF-A0A955B8M5-F1
#
_entry.id   AF-A0A955B8M5-F1
#
_cell.length_a   1.000
_cell.length_b   1.000
_cell.length_c   1.000
_cell.angle_alpha   90.00
_cell.angle_beta   90.00
_cell.angle_gamma   90.00
#
_symmetry.space_group_name_H-M   'P 1'
#
loop_
_entity.id
_entity.type
_entity.pdbx_description
1 polymer ?
#
loop_
_entity_poly.entity_id
_entity_poly.type
_entity_poly.pdbx_seq_one_letter_code
_entity_poly.pdbx_strand_id
1 'polypeptide(L)'
;MPLKSRLSAAPRKLAKPALSLVAVVVCLAIGEVVVRSFGSAPELKAIQLESSDCVYKRSTNPVLGFELKSNYASNNPDFIDSYERTNSHGQRDKPRSLEKPEGVTRVLLLGDSVVEGYGLPEDQTISQQLEQQLGPATEVLNFGVSAYCTLAEIELLEVKGLAFDPDVVVLLFVENDFDNFNREAFALGGTIDRPALVNSLFARSHLFRLACVQWNWFHFGMELDPVALNQQAIGNNNVVKGVQRFGKLARDHGFKPLIVVWPRFLNEEIVNVGFMDETRSLLIIEHLAGMNQIPVARLSEFFRQHHEESGDSLNFRLAYTNGDALHPSRLGSQVAAGALRTLLNDLESGTLAAQPKPPQLKLMDEKAISLAQSLSKDQPSYSRVHDRLGTELLKQEKISEAIVEFKKAIDADSNNAAAFNNLGVAYERQHLDELAMEQFKQAIMLQPDFVHANFNLARAFHRAGNKKVALAGLRKTIDLDPDHVQALSLLGRELGMNRDFAEAEKHLKHALSIDPNHSEGHNNLGVIYAAAGNLQQAVFHFREAIRVDPTNDKAKMNLESIQKRIDKLGIGHPLIHSFISYESTELSVV
;
A
#
# COMPACT_ATOMS: atom_id res chain seq x y z
N MET A 1 -63.31 68.08 29.38
CA MET A 1 -62.66 68.38 28.08
C MET A 1 -61.40 69.21 28.32
N PRO A 2 -60.27 69.00 27.63
CA PRO A 2 -59.64 67.71 27.31
C PRO A 2 -58.08 67.71 27.45
N LEU A 3 -57.50 66.50 27.41
CA LEU A 3 -56.25 66.09 26.71
C LEU A 3 -54.87 66.74 26.98
N LYS A 4 -53.89 65.90 27.40
CA LYS A 4 -52.58 65.55 26.74
C LYS A 4 -51.51 65.20 27.79
N SER A 5 -51.17 63.93 27.94
CA SER A 5 -50.07 63.22 27.28
C SER A 5 -48.73 63.33 28.03
N ARG A 6 -48.26 62.21 28.60
CA ARG A 6 -46.89 61.68 28.38
C ARG A 6 -46.77 60.28 28.98
N LEU A 7 -46.99 59.30 28.10
CA LEU A 7 -46.42 57.95 28.20
C LEU A 7 -44.98 57.96 27.67
N SER A 8 -44.25 56.91 28.04
CA SER A 8 -42.91 56.45 27.64
C SER A 8 -41.78 56.87 28.59
N ALA A 9 -40.91 55.98 29.07
CA ALA A 9 -40.55 54.65 28.59
C ALA A 9 -40.10 53.72 29.74
N ALA A 10 -40.62 52.49 29.74
CA ALA A 10 -40.01 51.34 30.40
C ALA A 10 -39.54 50.36 29.31
N PRO A 11 -38.34 49.78 29.39
CA PRO A 11 -37.76 49.04 28.27
C PRO A 11 -38.33 47.62 28.16
N ARG A 12 -39.45 47.45 27.47
CA ARG A 12 -39.89 46.15 26.92
C ARG A 12 -39.13 45.83 25.62
N LYS A 13 -37.81 45.65 25.68
CA LYS A 13 -37.02 45.22 24.50
C LYS A 13 -35.91 44.19 24.76
N LEU A 14 -35.81 43.62 25.97
CA LEU A 14 -34.86 42.53 26.27
C LEU A 14 -35.51 41.14 26.42
N ALA A 15 -36.83 41.07 26.62
CA ALA A 15 -37.51 39.81 26.93
C ALA A 15 -37.59 38.82 25.75
N LYS A 16 -37.72 39.30 24.51
CA LYS A 16 -37.83 38.43 23.32
C LYS A 16 -36.53 37.68 23.00
N PRO A 17 -35.34 38.32 22.89
CA PRO A 17 -34.10 37.60 22.65
C PRO A 17 -33.73 36.68 23.82
N ALA A 18 -34.06 37.05 25.07
CA ALA A 18 -33.88 36.18 26.22
C ALA A 18 -34.80 34.93 26.16
N LEU A 19 -36.07 35.08 25.81
CA LEU A 19 -36.98 33.95 25.58
C LEU A 19 -36.49 33.06 24.43
N SER A 20 -36.00 33.64 23.34
CA SER A 20 -35.45 32.90 22.21
C SER A 20 -34.20 32.11 22.60
N LEU A 21 -33.32 32.69 23.43
CA LEU A 21 -32.14 32.00 23.95
C LEU A 21 -32.53 30.83 24.86
N VAL A 22 -33.50 31.02 25.77
CA VAL A 22 -34.02 29.96 26.63
C VAL A 22 -34.63 28.83 25.80
N ALA A 23 -35.42 29.16 24.77
CA ALA A 23 -35.99 28.16 23.87
C ALA A 23 -34.91 27.36 23.13
N VAL A 24 -33.86 28.01 22.63
CA VAL A 24 -32.72 27.34 21.99
C VAL A 24 -32.00 26.40 22.96
N VAL A 25 -31.74 26.84 24.20
CA VAL A 25 -31.09 26.00 25.23
C VAL A 25 -31.94 24.79 25.58
N VAL A 26 -33.26 24.95 25.72
CA VAL A 26 -34.18 23.84 26.00
C VAL A 26 -34.21 22.85 24.82
N CYS A 27 -34.28 23.34 23.58
CA CYS A 27 -34.23 22.49 22.39
C CYS A 27 -32.92 21.71 22.28
N LEU A 28 -31.77 22.35 22.54
CA LEU A 28 -30.47 21.68 22.56
C LEU A 28 -30.38 20.62 23.66
N ALA A 29 -30.90 20.90 24.86
CA ALA A 29 -30.94 19.94 25.96
C ALA A 29 -31.83 18.73 25.65
N ILE A 30 -33.00 18.94 25.03
CA ILE A 30 -33.86 17.85 24.57
C ILE A 30 -33.15 17.03 23.49
N GLY A 31 -32.51 17.69 22.51
CA GLY A 31 -31.74 17.02 21.46
C GLY A 31 -30.60 16.18 22.02
N GLU A 32 -29.90 16.67 23.04
CA GLU A 32 -28.83 15.96 23.75
C GLU A 32 -29.36 14.69 24.45
N VAL A 33 -30.48 14.79 25.16
CA VAL A 33 -31.13 13.63 25.82
C VAL A 33 -31.58 12.60 24.79
N VAL A 34 -32.14 13.03 23.66
CA VAL A 34 -32.58 12.14 22.57
C VAL A 34 -31.38 11.41 21.95
N VAL A 35 -30.35 12.12 21.49
CA VAL A 35 -29.15 11.50 20.87
C VAL A 35 -28.48 10.52 21.83
N ARG A 36 -28.42 10.86 23.13
CA ARG A 36 -27.86 9.99 24.15
C ARG A 36 -28.72 8.74 24.40
N SER A 37 -30.04 8.88 24.46
CA SER A 37 -30.96 7.77 24.75
C SER A 37 -31.06 6.76 23.60
N PHE A 38 -30.87 7.22 22.36
CA PHE A 38 -30.85 6.36 21.18
C PHE A 38 -29.45 5.86 20.80
N GLY A 39 -28.41 6.19 21.58
CA GLY A 39 -27.03 5.78 21.29
C GLY A 39 -26.52 6.28 19.94
N SER A 40 -27.12 7.32 19.37
CA SER A 40 -26.88 7.76 17.99
C SER A 40 -25.54 8.49 17.80
N ALA A 41 -24.84 8.80 18.89
CA ALA A 41 -23.47 9.27 18.87
C ALA A 41 -22.58 8.29 19.67
N PRO A 42 -21.49 7.77 19.08
CA PRO A 42 -20.60 6.83 19.77
C PRO A 42 -20.01 7.45 21.05
N GLU A 43 -19.81 6.64 22.09
CA GLU A 43 -19.09 7.08 23.28
C GLU A 43 -17.65 7.44 22.91
N LEU A 44 -17.20 8.65 23.29
CA LEU A 44 -15.80 9.02 23.15
C LEU A 44 -15.01 8.37 24.27
N LYS A 45 -14.15 7.44 23.92
CA LYS A 45 -13.07 6.98 24.78
C LYS A 45 -11.76 7.37 24.11
N ALA A 46 -11.10 8.40 24.62
CA ALA A 46 -9.84 8.90 24.06
C ALA A 46 -8.71 7.91 24.38
N ILE A 47 -7.91 7.54 23.37
CA ILE A 47 -6.67 6.78 23.59
C ILE A 47 -5.67 7.69 24.30
N GLN A 48 -5.53 7.50 25.61
CA GLN A 48 -4.53 8.21 26.42
C GLN A 48 -3.19 7.46 26.33
N LEU A 49 -2.39 7.75 25.30
CA LEU A 49 -1.11 7.04 25.06
C LEU A 49 -0.16 7.07 26.27
N GLU A 50 -0.21 8.16 27.04
CA GLU A 50 0.58 8.36 28.25
C GLU A 50 0.06 7.56 29.46
N SER A 51 -1.14 6.98 29.37
CA SER A 51 -1.68 6.11 30.43
C SER A 51 -0.92 4.78 30.50
N SER A 52 -0.66 4.31 31.72
CA SER A 52 -0.15 2.96 31.98
C SER A 52 -1.10 1.87 31.47
N ASP A 53 -2.39 2.17 31.37
CA ASP A 53 -3.45 1.24 30.96
C ASP A 53 -3.70 1.28 29.44
N CYS A 54 -2.94 2.10 28.69
CA CYS A 54 -3.02 2.12 27.24
C CYS A 54 -2.07 1.09 26.64
N VAL A 55 -2.62 0.14 25.88
CA VAL A 55 -1.88 -0.91 25.16
C VAL A 55 -1.09 -0.38 23.94
N TYR A 56 -1.38 0.84 23.48
CA TYR A 56 -0.78 1.46 22.30
C TYR A 56 0.27 2.51 22.64
N LYS A 57 1.33 2.59 21.83
CA LYS A 57 2.26 3.72 21.77
C LYS A 57 2.39 4.23 20.34
N ARG A 58 2.95 5.43 20.18
CA ARG A 58 3.42 5.89 18.86
C ARG A 58 4.54 4.97 18.39
N SER A 59 4.48 4.52 17.15
CA SER A 59 5.60 3.79 16.57
C SER A 59 6.73 4.74 16.23
N THR A 60 7.95 4.21 16.26
CA THR A 60 9.12 4.87 15.68
C THR A 60 9.28 4.55 14.19
N ASN A 61 8.53 3.55 13.69
CA ASN A 61 8.47 3.24 12.28
C ASN A 61 7.61 4.30 11.55
N PRO A 62 8.13 4.99 10.52
CA PRO A 62 7.40 6.05 9.81
C PRO A 62 6.14 5.55 9.07
N VAL A 63 6.02 4.24 8.86
CA VAL A 63 4.87 3.59 8.22
C VAL A 63 3.77 3.22 9.23
N LEU A 64 4.12 3.06 10.51
CA LEU A 64 3.20 2.66 11.57
C LEU A 64 2.84 3.89 12.40
N GLY A 65 1.61 4.41 12.30
CA GLY A 65 1.15 5.52 13.12
C GLY A 65 1.10 5.18 14.62
N PHE A 66 0.83 3.92 14.93
CA PHE A 66 0.75 3.35 16.28
C PHE A 66 1.23 1.90 16.28
N GLU A 67 1.74 1.42 17.42
CA GLU A 67 2.09 0.02 17.64
C GLU A 67 1.78 -0.41 19.09
N LEU A 68 1.72 -1.71 19.34
CA LEU A 68 1.54 -2.26 20.68
C LEU A 68 2.76 -1.96 21.57
N LYS A 69 2.51 -1.57 22.83
CA LYS A 69 3.54 -1.40 23.85
C LYS A 69 4.16 -2.76 24.17
N SER A 70 5.49 -2.81 24.14
CA SER A 70 6.25 -3.95 24.64
C SER A 70 5.98 -4.16 26.14
N ASN A 71 5.69 -5.39 26.56
CA ASN A 71 5.49 -5.79 27.96
C ASN A 71 4.21 -5.26 28.62
N TYR A 72 3.18 -4.93 27.84
CA TYR A 72 1.91 -4.48 28.41
C TYR A 72 1.09 -5.66 28.95
N ALA A 73 0.90 -5.72 30.27
CA ALA A 73 0.02 -6.69 30.92
C ALA A 73 -0.97 -5.97 31.83
N SER A 74 -2.27 -6.09 31.54
CA SER A 74 -3.34 -5.59 32.40
C SER A 74 -4.33 -6.69 32.72
N ASN A 75 -4.75 -6.76 33.99
CA ASN A 75 -5.75 -7.71 34.50
C ASN A 75 -7.18 -7.15 34.45
N ASN A 76 -7.36 -5.88 34.09
CA ASN A 76 -8.67 -5.25 33.99
C ASN A 76 -8.58 -4.03 33.07
N PRO A 77 -8.52 -4.23 31.74
CA PRO A 77 -8.10 -3.15 30.88
C PRO A 77 -9.32 -2.33 30.45
N ASP A 78 -9.30 -1.03 30.73
CA ASP A 78 -10.50 -0.19 30.75
C ASP A 78 -10.89 0.33 29.36
N PHE A 79 -11.35 -0.59 28.51
CA PHE A 79 -12.19 -0.39 27.33
C PHE A 79 -13.07 -1.64 27.24
N ILE A 80 -14.25 -1.57 26.64
CA ILE A 80 -15.24 -2.66 26.71
C ILE A 80 -14.76 -4.01 26.11
N ASP A 81 -13.63 -4.09 25.37
CA ASP A 81 -12.98 -5.35 24.96
C ASP A 81 -11.48 -5.13 24.73
N SER A 82 -10.78 -4.63 25.74
CA SER A 82 -9.33 -4.50 25.70
C SER A 82 -8.65 -5.84 25.40
N TYR A 83 -7.81 -5.87 24.36
CA TYR A 83 -7.05 -7.05 23.96
C TYR A 83 -6.38 -7.71 25.17
N GLU A 84 -6.83 -8.92 25.53
CA GLU A 84 -6.19 -9.69 26.58
C GLU A 84 -4.73 -9.93 26.19
N ARG A 85 -3.84 -9.47 27.07
CA ARG A 85 -2.43 -9.84 27.24
C ARG A 85 -1.60 -9.86 25.96
N THR A 86 -0.91 -8.75 25.70
CA THR A 86 0.25 -8.79 24.82
C THR A 86 1.50 -9.15 25.62
N ASN A 87 2.38 -9.99 25.06
CA ASN A 87 3.64 -10.31 25.72
C ASN A 87 4.66 -9.17 25.57
N SER A 88 5.89 -9.42 26.03
CA SER A 88 7.02 -8.50 25.97
C SER A 88 7.30 -7.91 24.59
N HIS A 89 6.83 -8.56 23.54
CA HIS A 89 7.07 -8.22 22.15
C HIS A 89 5.85 -7.63 21.45
N GLY A 90 4.74 -7.44 22.17
CA GLY A 90 3.50 -6.92 21.60
C GLY A 90 2.67 -7.99 20.87
N GLN A 91 2.88 -9.28 21.16
CA GLN A 91 2.16 -10.40 20.55
C GLN A 91 1.06 -10.90 21.51
N ARG A 92 -0.08 -11.40 21.03
CA ARG A 92 -1.08 -12.11 21.88
C ARG A 92 -0.75 -13.59 22.08
N ASP A 93 0.52 -13.90 22.31
CA ASP A 93 1.05 -15.25 22.57
C ASP A 93 1.77 -15.26 23.93
N LYS A 94 2.00 -16.46 24.48
CA LYS A 94 2.87 -16.67 25.64
C LYS A 94 4.25 -16.05 25.38
N PRO A 95 4.98 -15.60 26.42
CA PRO A 95 6.35 -15.10 26.26
C PRO A 95 7.25 -16.12 25.56
N ARG A 96 8.09 -15.66 24.63
CA ARG A 96 9.05 -16.46 23.86
C ARG A 96 10.44 -15.82 23.92
N SER A 97 11.48 -16.65 23.89
CA SER A 97 12.87 -16.19 23.74
C SER A 97 13.13 -15.78 22.29
N LEU A 98 13.98 -14.78 22.06
CA LEU A 98 14.48 -14.48 20.72
C LEU A 98 15.35 -15.63 20.19
N GLU A 99 16.20 -16.20 21.05
CA GLU A 99 16.99 -17.37 20.71
C GLU A 99 16.07 -18.58 20.50
N LYS A 100 16.08 -19.14 19.27
CA LYS A 100 15.28 -20.30 18.88
C LYS A 100 15.82 -21.56 19.56
N PRO A 101 15.01 -22.29 20.36
CA PRO A 101 15.47 -23.54 20.95
C PRO A 101 15.82 -24.58 19.88
N GLU A 102 16.80 -25.43 20.17
CA GLU A 102 17.22 -26.49 19.26
C GLU A 102 16.08 -27.48 18.97
N GLY A 103 15.86 -27.80 17.70
CA GLY A 103 14.81 -28.74 17.27
C GLY A 103 13.38 -28.18 17.33
N VAL A 104 13.20 -26.89 17.61
CA VAL A 104 11.90 -26.23 17.59
C VAL A 104 11.67 -25.53 16.26
N THR A 105 10.51 -25.80 15.65
CA THR A 105 10.02 -25.09 14.47
C THR A 105 9.25 -23.84 14.91
N ARG A 106 9.52 -22.68 14.30
CA ARG A 106 8.76 -21.44 14.54
C ARG A 106 7.85 -21.12 13.36
N VAL A 107 6.56 -21.03 13.67
CA VAL A 107 5.53 -20.58 12.74
C VAL A 107 5.06 -19.19 13.19
N LEU A 108 5.20 -18.20 12.33
CA LEU A 108 4.67 -16.86 12.56
C LEU A 108 3.37 -16.70 11.80
N LEU A 109 2.30 -16.38 12.52
CA LEU A 109 1.04 -15.96 11.93
C LEU A 109 1.00 -14.44 11.89
N LEU A 110 0.82 -13.90 10.70
CA LEU A 110 0.54 -12.49 10.45
C LEU A 110 -0.92 -12.34 10.10
N GLY A 111 -1.60 -11.42 10.77
CA GLY A 111 -2.98 -11.06 10.47
C GLY A 111 -3.58 -10.31 11.64
N ASP A 112 -4.55 -9.45 11.34
CA ASP A 112 -5.15 -8.57 12.37
C ASP A 112 -6.19 -9.37 13.20
N SER A 113 -7.17 -8.73 13.83
CA SER A 113 -8.18 -9.20 14.78
C SER A 113 -8.81 -10.59 14.55
N VAL A 114 -8.71 -11.17 13.35
CA VAL A 114 -9.01 -12.58 13.05
C VAL A 114 -7.99 -13.53 13.67
N VAL A 115 -6.68 -13.35 13.41
CA VAL A 115 -5.62 -14.19 14.02
C VAL A 115 -5.54 -13.87 15.51
N GLU A 116 -5.72 -12.60 15.86
CA GLU A 116 -5.71 -12.16 17.26
C GLU A 116 -6.92 -12.69 18.05
N GLY A 117 -8.04 -13.05 17.41
CA GLY A 117 -9.24 -13.56 18.07
C GLY A 117 -9.96 -12.48 18.88
N TYR A 118 -10.53 -11.48 18.18
CA TYR A 118 -11.35 -10.44 18.82
C TYR A 118 -12.48 -11.04 19.67
N GLY A 119 -12.48 -10.73 20.97
CA GLY A 119 -13.45 -11.26 21.93
C GLY A 119 -13.24 -12.74 22.32
N LEU A 120 -12.12 -13.36 21.93
CA LEU A 120 -11.77 -14.72 22.36
C LEU A 120 -10.71 -14.72 23.48
N PRO A 121 -10.85 -15.62 24.46
CA PRO A 121 -9.77 -15.95 25.39
C PRO A 121 -8.52 -16.46 24.66
N GLU A 122 -7.35 -16.20 25.22
CA GLU A 122 -6.04 -16.55 24.62
C GLU A 122 -5.96 -18.02 24.20
N ASP A 123 -6.43 -18.95 25.04
CA ASP A 123 -6.40 -20.40 24.80
C ASP A 123 -7.35 -20.88 23.67
N GLN A 124 -8.19 -19.98 23.16
CA GLN A 124 -9.15 -20.25 22.08
C GLN A 124 -8.78 -19.56 20.77
N THR A 125 -7.70 -18.79 20.72
CA THR A 125 -7.21 -18.15 19.49
C THR A 125 -6.72 -19.17 18.47
N ILE A 126 -6.65 -18.77 17.20
CA ILE A 126 -6.12 -19.63 16.12
C ILE A 126 -4.69 -20.07 16.41
N SER A 127 -3.82 -19.16 16.88
CA SER A 127 -2.42 -19.44 17.17
C SER A 127 -2.25 -20.48 18.28
N GLN A 128 -2.96 -20.32 19.41
CA GLN A 128 -2.85 -21.28 20.52
C GLN A 128 -3.44 -22.64 20.16
N GLN A 129 -4.57 -22.68 19.44
CA GLN A 129 -5.15 -23.93 18.99
C GLN A 129 -4.24 -24.63 17.96
N LEU A 130 -3.58 -23.87 17.08
CA LEU A 130 -2.62 -24.41 16.11
C LEU A 130 -1.37 -24.97 16.82
N GLU A 131 -0.80 -24.24 17.78
CA GLU A 131 0.35 -24.70 18.57
C GLU A 131 0.04 -26.02 19.28
N GLN A 132 -1.12 -26.11 19.93
CA GLN A 132 -1.57 -27.34 20.59
C GLN A 132 -1.70 -28.51 19.62
N GLN A 133 -2.15 -28.27 18.39
CA GLN A 133 -2.31 -29.30 17.37
C GLN A 133 -1.01 -29.71 16.68
N LEU A 134 -0.02 -28.82 16.60
CA LEU A 134 1.33 -29.10 16.04
C LEU A 134 2.24 -29.76 17.08
N GLY A 135 1.97 -29.56 18.36
CA GLY A 135 2.66 -30.21 19.46
C GLY A 135 3.89 -29.46 19.96
N PRO A 136 4.61 -30.01 20.95
CA PRO A 136 5.59 -29.27 21.75
C PRO A 136 6.89 -28.91 21.01
N ALA A 137 7.12 -29.45 19.82
CA ALA A 137 8.27 -29.12 18.97
C ALA A 137 8.01 -27.92 18.06
N THR A 138 6.85 -27.27 18.17
CA THR A 138 6.50 -26.10 17.38
C THR A 138 6.08 -24.94 18.28
N GLU A 139 6.63 -23.77 18.04
CA GLU A 139 6.18 -22.51 18.62
C GLU A 139 5.36 -21.75 17.55
N VAL A 140 4.15 -21.33 17.89
CA VAL A 140 3.29 -20.53 16.99
C VAL A 140 3.16 -19.12 17.55
N LEU A 141 3.88 -18.18 16.94
CA LEU A 141 3.87 -16.78 17.34
C LEU A 141 2.86 -16.01 16.49
N ASN A 142 2.15 -15.07 17.11
CA ASN A 142 1.20 -14.19 16.42
C ASN A 142 1.72 -12.74 16.42
N PHE A 143 1.79 -12.12 15.25
CA PHE A 143 2.05 -10.70 15.08
C PHE A 143 0.87 -10.06 14.33
N GLY A 144 0.39 -8.93 14.84
CA GLY A 144 -0.67 -8.15 14.21
C GLY A 144 -0.47 -6.66 14.45
N VAL A 145 -0.97 -5.84 13.53
CA VAL A 145 -1.20 -4.41 13.75
C VAL A 145 -2.70 -4.14 13.86
N SER A 146 -3.09 -3.16 14.67
CA SER A 146 -4.51 -2.87 14.97
C SER A 146 -5.22 -2.07 13.87
N ALA A 147 -4.84 -2.29 12.62
CA ALA A 147 -5.22 -1.53 11.45
C ALA A 147 -4.85 -2.33 10.19
N TYR A 148 -5.70 -3.29 9.81
CA TYR A 148 -5.56 -4.21 8.69
C TYR A 148 -4.87 -3.58 7.47
N CYS A 149 -3.60 -3.92 7.27
CA CYS A 149 -2.85 -3.50 6.10
C CYS A 149 -1.72 -4.48 5.84
N THR A 150 -1.81 -5.24 4.73
CA THR A 150 -0.76 -6.19 4.32
C THR A 150 0.65 -5.58 4.39
N LEU A 151 0.89 -4.36 3.88
CA LEU A 151 2.24 -3.77 3.95
C LEU A 151 2.68 -3.51 5.41
N ALA A 152 1.78 -3.06 6.28
CA ALA A 152 2.09 -2.79 7.68
C ALA A 152 2.44 -4.08 8.44
N GLU A 153 1.72 -5.18 8.18
CA GLU A 153 2.04 -6.50 8.73
C GLU A 153 3.43 -6.97 8.29
N ILE A 154 3.78 -6.77 7.01
CA ILE A 154 5.08 -7.15 6.47
C ILE A 154 6.21 -6.25 7.01
N GLU A 155 5.94 -4.97 7.25
CA GLU A 155 6.90 -4.08 7.95
C GLU A 155 7.11 -4.54 9.40
N LEU A 156 6.04 -4.92 10.11
CA LEU A 156 6.14 -5.43 11.48
C LEU A 156 6.92 -6.75 11.53
N LEU A 157 6.70 -7.63 10.56
CA LEU A 157 7.53 -8.83 10.36
C LEU A 157 9.00 -8.43 10.25
N GLU A 158 9.35 -7.47 9.39
CA GLU A 158 10.74 -7.07 9.17
C GLU A 158 11.39 -6.46 10.42
N VAL A 159 10.70 -5.53 11.09
CA VAL A 159 11.28 -4.82 12.25
C VAL A 159 11.27 -5.64 13.55
N LYS A 160 10.40 -6.65 13.66
CA LYS A 160 10.24 -7.43 14.91
C LYS A 160 10.17 -8.94 14.68
N GLY A 161 9.34 -9.39 13.75
CA GLY A 161 9.08 -10.82 13.54
C GLY A 161 10.33 -11.63 13.18
N LEU A 162 11.18 -11.09 12.30
CA LEU A 162 12.41 -11.76 11.86
C LEU A 162 13.44 -11.95 12.98
N ALA A 163 13.36 -11.18 14.07
CA ALA A 163 14.23 -11.38 15.22
C ALA A 163 13.98 -12.71 15.95
N PHE A 164 12.85 -13.37 15.68
CA PHE A 164 12.52 -14.69 16.20
C PHE A 164 12.96 -15.84 15.30
N ASP A 165 13.69 -15.60 14.21
CA ASP A 165 14.22 -16.66 13.33
C ASP A 165 13.15 -17.68 12.87
N PRO A 166 12.08 -17.20 12.19
CA PRO A 166 10.95 -18.05 11.80
C PRO A 166 11.31 -19.07 10.73
N ASP A 167 10.76 -20.28 10.81
CA ASP A 167 10.88 -21.30 9.76
C ASP A 167 9.75 -21.17 8.72
N VAL A 168 8.56 -20.76 9.18
CA VAL A 168 7.39 -20.51 8.35
C VAL A 168 6.74 -19.19 8.75
N VAL A 169 6.33 -18.40 7.76
CA VAL A 169 5.51 -17.21 7.99
C VAL A 169 4.23 -17.34 7.17
N VAL A 170 3.09 -17.24 7.84
CA VAL A 170 1.76 -17.32 7.25
C VAL A 170 1.11 -15.94 7.28
N LEU A 171 0.77 -15.40 6.12
CA LEU A 171 -0.02 -14.19 5.98
C LEU A 171 -1.50 -14.56 5.81
N LEU A 172 -2.33 -14.32 6.83
CA LEU A 172 -3.78 -14.43 6.72
C LEU A 172 -4.34 -13.19 6.02
N PHE A 173 -4.89 -13.38 4.82
CA PHE A 173 -5.47 -12.34 3.99
C PHE A 173 -6.99 -12.28 4.16
N VAL A 174 -7.54 -11.13 4.53
CA VAL A 174 -8.96 -10.98 4.90
C VAL A 174 -9.70 -9.98 4.00
N GLU A 175 -11.02 -9.88 4.12
CA GLU A 175 -11.85 -8.93 3.36
C GLU A 175 -11.38 -7.47 3.50
N ASN A 176 -10.93 -7.07 4.69
CA ASN A 176 -10.47 -5.70 4.94
C ASN A 176 -9.24 -5.32 4.09
N ASP A 177 -8.40 -6.28 3.67
CA ASP A 177 -7.32 -6.02 2.71
C ASP A 177 -7.85 -5.60 1.32
N PHE A 178 -9.08 -6.00 0.98
CA PHE A 178 -9.77 -5.61 -0.25
C PHE A 178 -10.57 -4.32 -0.11
N ASP A 179 -11.32 -4.14 0.98
CA ASP A 179 -12.16 -2.94 1.17
C ASP A 179 -11.31 -1.66 1.41
N ASN A 180 -10.03 -1.83 1.74
CA ASN A 180 -9.04 -0.75 1.67
C ASN A 180 -8.77 -0.22 0.23
N PHE A 181 -9.33 -0.85 -0.81
CA PHE A 181 -9.44 -0.27 -2.15
C PHE A 181 -10.65 0.67 -2.32
N ASN A 182 -11.64 0.67 -1.42
CA ASN A 182 -12.87 1.47 -1.48
C ASN A 182 -13.54 1.68 -0.09
N ARG A 183 -13.19 2.81 0.56
CA ARG A 183 -13.95 3.59 1.59
C ARG A 183 -14.40 2.99 2.93
N GLU A 184 -14.30 3.89 3.92
CA GLU A 184 -15.18 4.14 5.08
C GLU A 184 -15.40 2.99 6.08
N ALA A 185 -14.45 2.76 6.99
CA ALA A 185 -14.77 2.11 8.26
C ALA A 185 -13.75 2.44 9.39
N PHE A 186 -14.26 3.11 10.43
CA PHE A 186 -13.75 3.21 11.82
C PHE A 186 -12.76 4.32 12.19
N ALA A 187 -13.17 5.05 13.23
CA ALA A 187 -12.57 6.27 13.75
C ALA A 187 -11.69 6.02 15.00
N LEU A 188 -10.52 6.70 15.17
CA LEU A 188 -9.88 7.34 16.37
C LEU A 188 -8.31 7.47 16.30
N GLY A 189 -7.58 8.51 15.80
CA GLY A 189 -7.01 9.71 16.48
C GLY A 189 -5.84 10.44 15.73
N GLY A 190 -5.88 11.78 15.55
CA GLY A 190 -4.82 12.67 14.97
C GLY A 190 -5.04 14.19 15.20
N THR A 191 -4.03 15.06 15.04
CA THR A 191 -3.86 16.38 15.73
C THR A 191 -4.10 17.68 14.92
N ILE A 192 -5.30 18.26 14.99
CA ILE A 192 -5.62 19.65 14.64
C ILE A 192 -5.80 20.38 15.95
N ASP A 193 -5.03 21.44 16.11
CA ASP A 193 -5.10 22.32 17.25
C ASP A 193 -6.44 23.08 17.21
N ARG A 194 -7.36 22.69 18.10
CA ARG A 194 -8.71 23.25 18.19
C ARG A 194 -8.81 24.10 19.46
N PRO A 195 -9.61 25.17 19.44
CA PRO A 195 -9.91 25.92 20.66
C PRO A 195 -10.41 24.98 21.77
N ALA A 196 -9.90 25.13 22.99
CA ALA A 196 -10.20 24.23 24.12
C ALA A 196 -11.71 24.04 24.36
N LEU A 197 -12.51 25.07 24.10
CA LEU A 197 -13.98 25.02 24.18
C LEU A 197 -14.59 24.03 23.19
N VAL A 198 -14.06 23.94 21.97
CA VAL A 198 -14.53 23.04 20.92
C VAL A 198 -14.26 21.58 21.32
N ASN A 199 -13.05 21.30 21.82
CA ASN A 199 -12.71 19.98 22.36
C ASN A 199 -13.59 19.61 23.56
N SER A 200 -13.82 20.55 24.48
CA SER A 200 -14.69 20.33 25.64
C SER A 200 -16.14 20.08 25.25
N LEU A 201 -16.68 20.77 24.24
CA LEU A 201 -18.05 20.56 23.76
C LEU A 201 -18.19 19.21 23.05
N PHE A 202 -17.22 18.83 22.23
CA PHE A 202 -17.19 17.52 21.55
C PHE A 202 -17.13 16.35 22.55
N ALA A 203 -16.33 16.50 23.61
CA ALA A 203 -16.24 15.53 24.69
C ALA A 203 -17.53 15.42 25.52
N ARG A 204 -18.23 16.53 25.77
CA ARG A 204 -19.33 16.59 26.76
C ARG A 204 -20.74 16.59 26.18
N SER A 205 -20.90 16.90 24.89
CA SER A 205 -22.20 16.93 24.20
C SER A 205 -22.22 15.92 23.04
N HIS A 206 -23.06 14.90 23.17
CA HIS A 206 -23.38 13.92 22.13
C HIS A 206 -24.01 14.59 20.91
N LEU A 207 -24.84 15.62 21.09
CA LEU A 207 -25.45 16.36 19.99
C LEU A 207 -24.41 17.14 19.18
N PHE A 208 -23.50 17.84 19.86
CA PHE A 208 -22.41 18.55 19.21
C PHE A 208 -21.42 17.59 18.54
N ARG A 209 -21.15 16.44 19.17
CA ARG A 209 -20.32 15.37 18.59
C ARG A 209 -20.94 14.79 17.32
N LEU A 210 -22.23 14.47 17.34
CA LEU A 210 -22.96 13.98 16.16
C LEU A 210 -22.86 14.98 15.01
N ALA A 211 -23.10 16.27 15.30
CA ALA A 211 -22.99 17.34 14.32
C ALA A 211 -21.57 17.46 13.73
N CYS A 212 -20.55 17.37 14.59
CA CYS A 212 -19.15 17.46 14.17
C CYS A 212 -18.70 16.27 13.32
N VAL A 213 -19.18 15.06 13.61
CA VAL A 213 -18.87 13.85 12.81
C VAL A 213 -19.64 13.89 11.49
N GLN A 214 -20.95 14.12 11.53
CA GLN A 214 -21.82 14.04 10.36
C GLN A 214 -21.54 15.14 9.32
N TRP A 215 -21.11 16.32 9.77
CA TRP A 215 -20.83 17.47 8.90
C TRP A 215 -19.37 17.88 8.88
N ASN A 216 -18.48 17.07 9.46
CA ASN A 216 -17.04 17.30 9.55
C ASN A 216 -16.67 18.69 10.13
N TRP A 217 -17.47 19.24 11.05
CA TRP A 217 -17.16 20.51 11.68
C TRP A 217 -15.88 20.42 12.48
N PHE A 218 -15.05 21.46 12.39
CA PHE A 218 -13.73 21.50 13.02
C PHE A 218 -12.84 20.30 12.66
N HIS A 219 -13.13 19.65 11.53
CA HIS A 219 -12.35 18.53 10.99
C HIS A 219 -12.34 17.31 11.93
N PHE A 220 -13.33 17.19 12.84
CA PHE A 220 -13.46 16.01 13.71
C PHE A 220 -13.75 14.72 12.93
N GLY A 221 -14.28 14.82 11.70
CA GLY A 221 -14.48 13.68 10.81
C GLY A 221 -13.22 13.25 10.05
N MET A 222 -12.14 14.05 10.07
CA MET A 222 -10.88 13.80 9.35
C MET A 222 -9.76 13.26 10.25
N GLU A 223 -9.91 13.35 11.57
CA GLU A 223 -8.79 13.31 12.52
C GLU A 223 -8.91 12.27 13.62
N LEU A 224 -9.52 11.18 13.26
CA LEU A 224 -9.62 10.08 14.17
C LEU A 224 -9.38 8.84 13.34
N ASP A 225 -8.14 8.45 12.95
CA ASP A 225 -7.86 7.08 12.49
C ASP A 225 -6.35 6.71 12.28
N PRO A 226 -5.77 5.75 13.05
CA PRO A 226 -4.53 5.05 12.74
C PRO A 226 -4.54 4.43 11.34
N VAL A 227 -5.68 3.90 10.88
CA VAL A 227 -5.85 3.30 9.56
C VAL A 227 -5.78 4.38 8.48
N ALA A 228 -6.46 5.53 8.60
CA ALA A 228 -6.32 6.63 7.62
C ALA A 228 -4.92 7.29 7.62
N LEU A 229 -4.24 7.39 8.78
CA LEU A 229 -2.83 7.85 8.83
C LEU A 229 -1.89 6.83 8.20
N ASN A 230 -2.08 5.54 8.50
CA ASN A 230 -1.35 4.45 7.87
C ASN A 230 -1.67 4.41 6.37
N GLN A 231 -2.91 4.59 5.94
CA GLN A 231 -3.33 4.63 4.54
C GLN A 231 -2.74 5.84 3.80
N GLN A 232 -2.69 7.01 4.44
CA GLN A 232 -2.02 8.20 3.90
C GLN A 232 -0.50 8.02 3.81
N ALA A 233 0.12 7.30 4.76
CA ALA A 233 1.55 6.99 4.77
C ALA A 233 1.93 5.85 3.79
N ILE A 234 1.05 4.86 3.61
CA ILE A 234 1.30 3.61 2.87
C ILE A 234 0.84 3.72 1.40
N GLY A 235 -0.22 4.48 1.14
CA GLY A 235 -0.83 4.69 -0.18
C GLY A 235 -1.69 3.52 -0.68
N ASN A 236 -2.27 3.69 -1.87
CA ASN A 236 -3.28 2.79 -2.48
C ASN A 236 -2.72 1.45 -3.04
N ASN A 237 -1.45 1.11 -2.77
CA ASN A 237 -0.78 -0.07 -3.34
C ASN A 237 -0.19 -1.00 -2.26
N ASN A 238 -0.80 -1.00 -1.07
CA ASN A 238 -0.32 -1.71 0.11
C ASN A 238 -0.24 -3.24 -0.09
N VAL A 239 -1.25 -3.87 -0.69
CA VAL A 239 -1.27 -5.32 -0.91
C VAL A 239 -0.20 -5.73 -1.93
N VAL A 240 -0.08 -5.01 -3.05
CA VAL A 240 0.92 -5.33 -4.08
C VAL A 240 2.34 -5.16 -3.53
N LYS A 241 2.64 -4.01 -2.90
CA LYS A 241 3.95 -3.75 -2.28
C LYS A 241 4.23 -4.74 -1.15
N GLY A 242 3.24 -5.02 -0.32
CA GLY A 242 3.35 -5.92 0.82
C GLY A 242 3.65 -7.36 0.39
N VAL A 243 2.90 -7.91 -0.57
CA VAL A 243 3.14 -9.26 -1.10
C VAL A 243 4.51 -9.35 -1.81
N GLN A 244 4.89 -8.33 -2.57
CA GLN A 244 6.22 -8.27 -3.20
C GLN A 244 7.35 -8.29 -2.15
N ARG A 245 7.21 -7.47 -1.09
CA ARG A 245 8.17 -7.40 0.00
C ARG A 245 8.18 -8.68 0.82
N PHE A 246 7.03 -9.29 1.07
CA PHE A 246 6.92 -10.58 1.78
C PHE A 246 7.72 -11.66 1.06
N GLY A 247 7.55 -11.79 -0.25
CA GLY A 247 8.33 -12.72 -1.06
C GLY A 247 9.83 -12.41 -1.07
N LYS A 248 10.23 -11.14 -0.98
CA LYS A 248 11.64 -10.74 -0.85
C LYS A 248 12.21 -11.15 0.52
N LEU A 249 11.53 -10.82 1.61
CA LEU A 249 11.95 -11.18 2.97
C LEU A 249 12.08 -12.71 3.13
N ALA A 250 11.16 -13.47 2.56
CA ALA A 250 11.24 -14.93 2.57
C ALA A 250 12.54 -15.46 1.94
N ARG A 251 12.97 -14.88 0.81
CA ARG A 251 14.24 -15.25 0.15
C ARG A 251 15.46 -14.78 0.94
N ASP A 252 15.42 -13.54 1.44
CA ASP A 252 16.55 -12.92 2.12
C ASP A 252 16.83 -13.57 3.49
N HIS A 253 15.78 -14.06 4.17
CA HIS A 253 15.86 -14.64 5.52
C HIS A 253 15.59 -16.16 5.58
N GLY A 254 15.26 -16.80 4.46
CA GLY A 254 15.21 -18.26 4.36
C GLY A 254 13.97 -18.94 4.98
N PHE A 255 12.90 -18.21 5.30
CA PHE A 255 11.65 -18.80 5.80
C PHE A 255 10.71 -19.21 4.66
N LYS A 256 9.82 -20.18 4.90
CA LYS A 256 8.78 -20.58 3.93
C LYS A 256 7.58 -19.61 4.01
N PRO A 257 7.24 -18.87 2.95
CA PRO A 257 6.08 -18.00 2.95
C PRO A 257 4.81 -18.77 2.57
N LEU A 258 3.68 -18.44 3.21
CA LEU A 258 2.36 -18.96 2.86
C LEU A 258 1.32 -17.84 2.97
N ILE A 259 0.44 -17.72 1.99
CA ILE A 259 -0.73 -16.83 2.06
C ILE A 259 -1.99 -17.67 2.26
N VAL A 260 -2.84 -17.28 3.20
CA VAL A 260 -4.08 -18.00 3.52
C VAL A 260 -5.25 -17.04 3.45
N VAL A 261 -6.21 -17.31 2.58
CA VAL A 261 -7.39 -16.45 2.40
C VAL A 261 -8.47 -16.82 3.41
N TRP A 262 -8.81 -15.87 4.28
CA TRP A 262 -9.92 -15.94 5.21
C TRP A 262 -11.24 -15.57 4.51
N PRO A 263 -12.30 -16.38 4.61
CA PRO A 263 -13.58 -16.09 3.97
C PRO A 263 -14.46 -15.18 4.83
N ARG A 264 -15.49 -14.62 4.20
CA ARG A 264 -16.62 -13.98 4.90
C ARG A 264 -17.73 -15.02 5.15
N PHE A 265 -18.33 -14.97 6.32
CA PHE A 265 -19.38 -15.91 6.74
C PHE A 265 -20.75 -15.23 6.77
N LEU A 266 -21.57 -15.44 5.75
CA LEU A 266 -22.97 -15.02 5.78
C LEU A 266 -23.83 -16.08 6.46
N ASN A 267 -25.13 -15.83 6.60
CA ASN A 267 -26.01 -16.77 7.29
C ASN A 267 -26.09 -18.14 6.59
N GLU A 268 -26.09 -18.13 5.26
CA GLU A 268 -26.35 -19.31 4.41
C GLU A 268 -25.20 -19.62 3.44
N GLU A 269 -24.14 -18.80 3.44
CA GLU A 269 -23.01 -18.99 2.53
C GLU A 269 -21.67 -18.55 3.12
N ILE A 270 -20.61 -19.21 2.67
CA ILE A 270 -19.20 -18.83 2.91
C ILE A 270 -18.66 -18.24 1.61
N VAL A 271 -18.28 -16.96 1.66
CA VAL A 271 -17.91 -16.16 0.50
C VAL A 271 -16.43 -15.85 0.50
N ASN A 272 -15.77 -16.10 -0.62
CA ASN A 272 -14.44 -15.53 -0.89
C ASN A 272 -14.63 -14.15 -1.50
N VAL A 273 -13.80 -13.20 -1.09
CA VAL A 273 -13.93 -11.79 -1.44
C VAL A 273 -12.79 -11.36 -2.35
N GLY A 274 -13.03 -10.38 -3.22
CA GLY A 274 -12.01 -9.79 -4.08
C GLY A 274 -11.55 -10.62 -5.28
N PHE A 275 -12.53 -11.07 -6.08
CA PHE A 275 -12.29 -11.69 -7.38
C PHE A 275 -11.80 -10.69 -8.44
N MET A 276 -10.90 -11.15 -9.32
CA MET A 276 -10.42 -10.35 -10.46
C MET A 276 -11.31 -10.43 -11.69
N ASP A 277 -12.01 -11.55 -11.86
CA ASP A 277 -12.76 -11.85 -13.07
C ASP A 277 -14.26 -11.99 -12.81
N GLU A 278 -15.06 -11.71 -13.83
CA GLU A 278 -16.52 -11.76 -13.74
C GLU A 278 -17.03 -13.18 -13.48
N THR A 279 -16.22 -14.19 -13.81
CA THR A 279 -16.56 -15.61 -13.54
C THR A 279 -16.31 -16.02 -12.08
N ARG A 280 -15.76 -15.11 -11.25
CA ARG A 280 -15.42 -15.35 -9.84
C ARG A 280 -14.57 -16.60 -9.65
N SER A 281 -13.58 -16.80 -10.52
CA SER A 281 -12.73 -17.98 -10.50
C SER A 281 -11.41 -17.71 -9.77
N LEU A 282 -10.84 -16.51 -9.94
CA LEU A 282 -9.51 -16.15 -9.45
C LEU A 282 -9.55 -14.89 -8.55
N LEU A 283 -9.00 -15.00 -7.34
CA LEU A 283 -8.87 -13.87 -6.41
C LEU A 283 -7.67 -12.99 -6.77
N ILE A 284 -7.75 -11.68 -6.47
CA ILE A 284 -6.62 -10.76 -6.68
C ILE A 284 -5.39 -11.25 -5.91
N ILE A 285 -5.58 -11.69 -4.66
CA ILE A 285 -4.48 -12.17 -3.83
C ILE A 285 -3.80 -13.42 -4.40
N GLU A 286 -4.55 -14.32 -5.04
CA GLU A 286 -3.97 -15.51 -5.67
C GLU A 286 -3.14 -15.14 -6.89
N HIS A 287 -3.57 -14.13 -7.65
CA HIS A 287 -2.78 -13.59 -8.76
C HIS A 287 -1.47 -12.97 -8.27
N LEU A 288 -1.54 -12.13 -7.23
CA LEU A 288 -0.36 -11.48 -6.66
C LEU A 288 0.61 -12.49 -6.02
N ALA A 289 0.08 -13.51 -5.34
CA ALA A 289 0.86 -14.62 -4.81
C ALA A 289 1.60 -15.37 -5.93
N GLY A 290 0.90 -15.70 -7.02
CA GLY A 290 1.51 -16.34 -8.18
C GLY A 290 2.59 -15.50 -8.85
N MET A 291 2.40 -14.18 -9.00
CA MET A 291 3.44 -13.27 -9.51
C MET A 291 4.73 -13.32 -8.68
N ASN A 292 4.60 -13.51 -7.37
CA ASN A 292 5.70 -13.57 -6.41
C ASN A 292 6.16 -14.99 -6.07
N GLN A 293 5.56 -16.02 -6.70
CA GLN A 293 5.82 -17.45 -6.43
C GLN A 293 5.61 -17.84 -4.97
N ILE A 294 4.54 -17.31 -4.36
CA ILE A 294 4.15 -17.61 -2.98
C ILE A 294 2.98 -18.62 -3.01
N PRO A 295 3.05 -19.73 -2.27
CA PRO A 295 1.91 -20.63 -2.04
C PRO A 295 0.72 -19.90 -1.44
N VAL A 296 -0.49 -20.22 -1.92
CA VAL A 296 -1.74 -19.62 -1.45
C VAL A 296 -2.86 -20.63 -1.38
N ALA A 297 -3.67 -20.57 -0.32
CA ALA A 297 -4.82 -21.45 -0.11
C ALA A 297 -6.03 -20.67 0.44
N ARG A 298 -7.24 -21.15 0.16
CA ARG A 298 -8.50 -20.58 0.67
C ARG A 298 -9.01 -21.41 1.85
N LEU A 299 -9.33 -20.79 2.98
CA LEU A 299 -9.94 -21.53 4.09
C LEU A 299 -11.41 -21.88 3.85
N SER A 300 -12.07 -21.24 2.88
CA SER A 300 -13.49 -21.47 2.58
C SER A 300 -13.82 -22.94 2.37
N GLU A 301 -12.96 -23.70 1.71
CA GLU A 301 -13.21 -25.12 1.42
C GLU A 301 -13.18 -25.97 2.70
N PHE A 302 -12.24 -25.70 3.60
CA PHE A 302 -12.14 -26.41 4.88
C PHE A 302 -13.36 -26.16 5.77
N PHE A 303 -13.87 -24.93 5.80
CA PHE A 303 -15.08 -24.60 6.55
C PHE A 303 -16.34 -25.24 5.95
N ARG A 304 -16.46 -25.28 4.62
CA ARG A 304 -17.59 -25.97 3.96
C ARG A 304 -17.55 -27.48 4.22
N GLN A 305 -16.39 -28.10 4.06
CA GLN A 305 -16.20 -29.52 4.35
C GLN A 305 -16.55 -29.85 5.81
N HIS A 306 -16.03 -29.07 6.78
CA HIS A 306 -16.38 -29.27 8.18
C HIS A 306 -17.88 -29.14 8.44
N HIS A 307 -18.55 -28.17 7.80
CA HIS A 307 -19.99 -28.00 7.93
C HIS A 307 -20.77 -29.20 7.37
N GLU A 308 -20.41 -29.67 6.18
CA GLU A 308 -21.01 -30.87 5.56
C GLU A 308 -20.85 -32.12 6.43
N GLU A 309 -19.67 -32.30 7.02
CA GLU A 309 -19.37 -33.43 7.93
C GLU A 309 -20.13 -33.33 9.26
N SER A 310 -20.39 -32.12 9.75
CA SER A 310 -21.11 -31.90 11.02
C SER A 310 -22.60 -32.28 10.95
N GLY A 311 -23.21 -32.26 9.76
CA GLY A 311 -24.62 -32.64 9.54
C GLY A 311 -25.66 -31.69 10.16
N ASP A 312 -25.24 -30.58 10.75
CA ASP A 312 -26.08 -29.61 11.44
C ASP A 312 -26.57 -28.49 10.51
N SER A 313 -27.82 -28.01 10.67
CA SER A 313 -28.35 -26.83 9.98
C SER A 313 -27.84 -25.51 10.59
N LEU A 314 -26.54 -25.45 10.87
CA LEU A 314 -25.90 -24.31 11.52
C LEU A 314 -25.84 -23.11 10.56
N ASN A 315 -26.25 -21.95 11.05
CA ASN A 315 -25.97 -20.68 10.38
C ASN A 315 -24.45 -20.43 10.41
N PHE A 316 -23.80 -20.32 9.23
CA PHE A 316 -22.33 -20.23 9.13
C PHE A 316 -21.76 -19.07 9.93
N ARG A 317 -22.39 -17.89 9.83
CA ARG A 317 -22.02 -16.69 10.56
C ARG A 317 -22.02 -16.97 12.07
N LEU A 318 -23.09 -17.51 12.62
CA LEU A 318 -23.19 -17.75 14.07
C LEU A 318 -22.33 -18.92 14.55
N ALA A 319 -22.05 -19.90 13.69
CA ALA A 319 -21.25 -21.05 14.03
C ALA A 319 -19.75 -20.73 14.06
N TYR A 320 -19.25 -20.07 13.02
CA TYR A 320 -17.81 -19.89 12.81
C TYR A 320 -17.31 -18.49 13.17
N THR A 321 -18.20 -17.53 13.42
CA THR A 321 -17.80 -16.17 13.82
C THR A 321 -18.46 -15.78 15.15
N ASN A 322 -17.98 -14.71 15.78
CA ASN A 322 -18.65 -14.10 16.95
C ASN A 322 -20.02 -13.47 16.62
N GLY A 323 -20.47 -13.59 15.35
CA GLY A 323 -21.71 -13.01 14.85
C GLY A 323 -21.49 -11.80 13.97
N ASP A 324 -20.28 -11.38 13.63
CA ASP A 324 -20.02 -10.24 12.73
C ASP A 324 -19.63 -10.61 11.29
N ALA A 325 -19.63 -11.91 10.96
CA ALA A 325 -19.26 -12.47 9.66
C ALA A 325 -17.76 -12.48 9.33
N LEU A 326 -16.89 -12.03 10.25
CA LEU A 326 -15.44 -11.96 10.04
C LEU A 326 -14.65 -12.62 11.17
N HIS A 327 -14.84 -12.18 12.42
CA HIS A 327 -13.99 -12.58 13.55
C HIS A 327 -14.38 -13.96 14.05
N PRO A 328 -13.42 -14.87 14.25
CA PRO A 328 -13.73 -16.27 14.51
C PRO A 328 -14.43 -16.46 15.85
N SER A 329 -15.36 -17.42 15.89
CA SER A 329 -15.80 -18.02 17.15
C SER A 329 -14.73 -19.00 17.67
N ARG A 330 -14.97 -19.61 18.83
CA ARG A 330 -14.15 -20.72 19.31
C ARG A 330 -14.07 -21.87 18.28
N LEU A 331 -15.22 -22.25 17.72
CA LEU A 331 -15.30 -23.29 16.69
C LEU A 331 -14.62 -22.84 15.40
N GLY A 332 -14.83 -21.57 15.00
CA GLY A 332 -14.15 -20.96 13.86
C GLY A 332 -12.63 -21.07 13.96
N SER A 333 -12.09 -20.73 15.12
CA SER A 333 -10.67 -20.82 15.41
C SER A 333 -10.14 -22.26 15.39
N GLN A 334 -10.94 -23.21 15.88
CA GLN A 334 -10.59 -24.64 15.87
C GLN A 334 -10.48 -25.18 14.44
N VAL A 335 -11.47 -24.88 13.59
CA VAL A 335 -11.49 -25.31 12.19
C VAL A 335 -10.35 -24.65 11.42
N ALA A 336 -10.12 -23.35 11.63
CA ALA A 336 -9.00 -22.63 11.02
C ALA A 336 -7.64 -23.22 11.43
N ALA A 337 -7.43 -23.51 12.71
CA ALA A 337 -6.19 -24.15 13.18
C ALA A 337 -5.99 -25.54 12.55
N GLY A 338 -7.05 -26.34 12.45
CA GLY A 338 -7.00 -27.64 11.75
C GLY A 338 -6.64 -27.52 10.28
N ALA A 339 -7.22 -26.54 9.58
CA ALA A 339 -6.91 -26.24 8.19
C ALA A 339 -5.46 -25.77 8.02
N LEU A 340 -4.99 -24.84 8.86
CA LEU A 340 -3.61 -24.37 8.85
C LEU A 340 -2.61 -25.50 9.10
N ARG A 341 -2.89 -26.40 10.04
CA ARG A 341 -2.04 -27.58 10.24
C ARG A 341 -1.91 -28.43 8.97
N THR A 342 -3.02 -28.70 8.28
CA THR A 342 -3.01 -29.43 7.01
C THR A 342 -2.18 -28.70 5.96
N LEU A 343 -2.40 -27.40 5.79
CA LEU A 343 -1.66 -26.57 4.83
C LEU A 343 -0.16 -26.47 5.14
N LEU A 344 0.23 -26.44 6.42
CA LEU A 344 1.63 -26.44 6.84
C LEU A 344 2.31 -27.79 6.51
N ASN A 345 1.62 -28.90 6.72
CA ASN A 345 2.13 -30.22 6.32
C ASN A 345 2.26 -30.34 4.78
N ASP A 346 1.30 -29.78 4.04
CA ASP A 346 1.36 -29.76 2.57
C ASP A 346 2.48 -28.85 2.06
N LEU A 347 2.72 -27.72 2.71
CA LEU A 347 3.85 -26.83 2.45
C LEU A 347 5.19 -27.50 2.74
N GLU A 348 5.26 -28.28 3.82
CA GLU A 348 6.48 -29.02 4.20
C GLU A 348 6.80 -30.14 3.22
N SER A 349 5.79 -30.92 2.83
CA SER A 349 5.92 -32.03 1.88
C SER A 349 6.05 -31.58 0.41
N GLY A 350 5.82 -30.30 0.14
CA GLY A 350 5.88 -29.72 -1.21
C GLY A 350 4.66 -30.03 -2.08
N THR A 351 3.59 -30.56 -1.50
CA THR A 351 2.29 -30.77 -2.19
C THR A 351 1.55 -29.45 -2.38
N LEU A 352 1.74 -28.48 -1.47
CA LEU A 352 1.26 -27.11 -1.63
C LEU A 352 2.25 -26.29 -2.45
N ALA A 353 2.19 -26.45 -3.78
CA ALA A 353 3.03 -25.68 -4.69
C ALA A 353 2.62 -24.20 -4.76
N ALA A 354 3.59 -23.32 -5.03
CA ALA A 354 3.30 -21.95 -5.42
C ALA A 354 2.37 -21.94 -6.62
N GLN A 355 1.36 -21.07 -6.61
CA GLN A 355 0.52 -20.86 -7.79
C GLN A 355 1.45 -20.57 -8.98
N PRO A 356 1.24 -21.19 -10.15
CA PRO A 356 2.01 -20.86 -11.32
C PRO A 356 1.90 -19.36 -11.54
N LYS A 357 3.01 -18.70 -11.91
CA LYS A 357 2.95 -17.29 -12.32
C LYS A 357 1.79 -17.17 -13.29
N PRO A 358 0.73 -16.43 -12.94
CA PRO A 358 -0.41 -16.33 -13.81
C PRO A 358 0.13 -15.86 -15.15
N PRO A 359 -0.31 -16.46 -16.27
CA PRO A 359 0.10 -15.94 -17.57
C PRO A 359 -0.10 -14.43 -17.49
N GLN A 360 0.94 -13.64 -17.83
CA GLN A 360 0.75 -12.21 -18.08
C GLN A 360 -0.55 -12.12 -18.85
N LEU A 361 -1.51 -11.31 -18.40
CA LEU A 361 -2.83 -11.16 -19.00
C LEU A 361 -2.68 -10.87 -20.51
N LYS A 362 -2.49 -11.93 -21.28
CA LYS A 362 -2.47 -12.06 -22.74
C LYS A 362 -3.81 -12.66 -23.17
N LEU A 363 -4.85 -12.31 -22.41
CA LEU A 363 -6.19 -12.84 -22.54
C LEU A 363 -7.21 -11.70 -22.60
N MET A 364 -6.85 -10.55 -23.18
CA MET A 364 -7.68 -9.35 -23.13
C MET A 364 -8.10 -8.78 -24.48
N ASP A 365 -7.48 -9.13 -25.61
CA ASP A 365 -7.79 -8.47 -26.88
C ASP A 365 -9.27 -8.66 -27.28
N GLU A 366 -9.80 -9.88 -27.29
CA GLU A 366 -11.19 -10.12 -27.69
C GLU A 366 -12.20 -9.84 -26.57
N LYS A 367 -11.88 -10.21 -25.33
CA LYS A 367 -12.79 -10.04 -24.17
C LYS A 367 -12.94 -8.58 -23.75
N ALA A 368 -11.86 -7.79 -23.76
CA ALA A 368 -11.93 -6.36 -23.42
C ALA A 368 -12.71 -5.59 -24.48
N ILE A 369 -12.58 -5.96 -25.77
CA ILE A 369 -13.38 -5.40 -26.86
C ILE A 369 -14.86 -5.76 -26.65
N SER A 370 -15.19 -7.05 -26.44
CA SER A 370 -16.58 -7.46 -26.26
C SER A 370 -17.24 -6.85 -25.01
N LEU A 371 -16.47 -6.69 -23.93
CA LEU A 371 -16.95 -6.09 -22.69
C LEU A 371 -17.12 -4.57 -22.84
N ALA A 372 -16.16 -3.87 -23.45
CA ALA A 372 -16.29 -2.44 -23.75
C ALA A 372 -17.52 -2.13 -24.63
N GLN A 373 -17.88 -3.05 -25.53
CA GLN A 373 -19.05 -2.92 -26.40
C GLN A 373 -20.38 -3.18 -25.67
N SER A 374 -20.39 -3.95 -24.58
CA SER A 374 -21.61 -4.32 -23.84
C SER A 374 -21.91 -3.43 -22.63
N LEU A 375 -20.92 -2.67 -22.14
CA LEU A 375 -21.06 -1.83 -20.95
C LEU A 375 -21.81 -0.51 -21.22
N SER A 376 -22.73 -0.16 -20.31
CA SER A 376 -23.31 1.19 -20.24
C SER A 376 -22.36 2.13 -19.48
N LYS A 377 -22.37 3.42 -19.85
CA LYS A 377 -21.60 4.50 -19.18
C LYS A 377 -21.82 4.58 -17.67
N ASP A 378 -23.00 4.17 -17.20
CA ASP A 378 -23.40 4.24 -15.80
C ASP A 378 -22.80 3.11 -14.93
N GLN A 379 -22.11 2.14 -15.54
CA GLN A 379 -21.51 1.04 -14.79
C GLN A 379 -20.16 1.45 -14.15
N PRO A 380 -19.90 1.11 -12.88
CA PRO A 380 -18.66 1.46 -12.18
C PRO A 380 -17.36 1.00 -12.87
N SER A 381 -17.45 -0.03 -13.73
CA SER A 381 -16.30 -0.58 -14.47
C SER A 381 -16.03 0.11 -15.81
N TYR A 382 -16.93 0.98 -16.29
CA TYR A 382 -16.87 1.56 -17.64
C TYR A 382 -15.53 2.28 -17.89
N SER A 383 -15.13 3.18 -16.98
CA SER A 383 -13.88 3.92 -17.12
C SER A 383 -12.66 2.99 -17.22
N ARG A 384 -12.57 2.02 -16.31
CA ARG A 384 -11.46 1.06 -16.24
C ARG A 384 -11.35 0.18 -17.48
N VAL A 385 -12.48 -0.24 -18.05
CA VAL A 385 -12.49 -1.09 -19.25
C VAL A 385 -12.07 -0.31 -20.49
N HIS A 386 -12.54 0.92 -20.65
CA HIS A 386 -12.15 1.79 -21.76
C HIS A 386 -10.67 2.23 -21.68
N ASP A 387 -10.12 2.48 -20.47
CA ASP A 387 -8.69 2.72 -20.29
C ASP A 387 -7.83 1.50 -20.68
N ARG A 388 -8.26 0.29 -20.29
CA ARG A 388 -7.58 -0.95 -20.70
C ARG A 388 -7.63 -1.19 -22.20
N LEU A 389 -8.79 -1.00 -22.81
CA LEU A 389 -8.94 -1.13 -24.26
C LEU A 389 -8.06 -0.12 -25.00
N GLY A 390 -8.04 1.14 -24.55
CA GLY A 390 -7.16 2.17 -25.11
C GLY A 390 -5.68 1.77 -25.02
N THR A 391 -5.26 1.22 -23.88
CA THR A 391 -3.89 0.74 -23.68
C THR A 391 -3.51 -0.36 -24.66
N GLU A 392 -4.44 -1.28 -24.95
CA GLU A 392 -4.19 -2.36 -25.90
C GLU A 392 -4.13 -1.86 -27.34
N LEU A 393 -5.04 -0.98 -27.73
CA LEU A 393 -5.01 -0.30 -29.04
C LEU A 393 -3.70 0.47 -29.25
N LEU A 394 -3.16 1.09 -28.19
CA LEU A 394 -1.85 1.74 -28.23
C LEU A 394 -0.70 0.76 -28.51
N LYS A 395 -0.73 -0.46 -27.96
CA LYS A 395 0.30 -1.48 -28.24
C LYS A 395 0.23 -1.97 -29.68
N GLN A 396 -0.97 -2.04 -30.24
CA GLN A 396 -1.22 -2.38 -31.65
C GLN A 396 -0.95 -1.22 -32.61
N GLU A 397 -0.38 -0.10 -32.13
CA GLU A 397 -0.15 1.13 -32.89
C GLU A 397 -1.41 1.80 -33.47
N LYS A 398 -2.60 1.40 -33.00
CA LYS A 398 -3.91 2.01 -33.32
C LYS A 398 -4.16 3.25 -32.47
N ILE A 399 -3.27 4.23 -32.60
CA ILE A 399 -3.19 5.38 -31.69
C ILE A 399 -4.50 6.20 -31.67
N SER A 400 -5.12 6.42 -32.83
CA SER A 400 -6.36 7.21 -32.93
C SER A 400 -7.55 6.55 -32.22
N GLU A 401 -7.66 5.22 -32.33
CA GLU A 401 -8.70 4.47 -31.63
C GLU A 401 -8.45 4.49 -30.12
N ALA A 402 -7.19 4.33 -29.69
CA ALA A 402 -6.82 4.41 -28.28
C ALA A 402 -7.21 5.75 -27.65
N ILE A 403 -6.99 6.87 -28.34
CA ILE A 403 -7.40 8.21 -27.88
C ILE A 403 -8.90 8.27 -27.62
N VAL A 404 -9.73 7.67 -28.48
CA VAL A 404 -11.18 7.64 -28.31
C VAL A 404 -11.55 6.89 -27.04
N GLU A 405 -10.92 5.75 -26.79
CA GLU A 405 -11.22 4.93 -25.62
C GLU A 405 -10.75 5.59 -24.30
N PHE A 406 -9.56 6.21 -24.28
CA PHE A 406 -9.15 6.99 -23.10
C PHE A 406 -10.07 8.17 -22.81
N LYS A 407 -10.58 8.85 -23.84
CA LYS A 407 -11.56 9.92 -23.65
C LYS A 407 -12.87 9.40 -23.07
N LYS A 408 -13.38 8.24 -23.53
CA LYS A 408 -14.53 7.59 -22.90
C LYS A 408 -14.27 7.23 -21.44
N ALA A 409 -13.05 6.80 -21.13
CA ALA A 409 -12.66 6.48 -19.75
C ALA A 409 -12.71 7.72 -18.85
N ILE A 410 -12.17 8.85 -19.33
CA ILE A 410 -12.16 10.14 -18.63
C ILE A 410 -13.58 10.73 -18.52
N ASP A 411 -14.39 10.63 -19.57
CA ASP A 411 -15.77 11.11 -19.56
C ASP A 411 -16.63 10.39 -18.52
N ALA A 412 -16.36 9.11 -18.27
CA ALA A 412 -17.06 8.31 -17.28
C ALA A 412 -16.50 8.47 -15.86
N ASP A 413 -15.19 8.65 -15.72
CA ASP A 413 -14.54 8.95 -14.44
C ASP A 413 -13.44 10.00 -14.64
N SER A 414 -13.80 11.24 -14.31
CA SER A 414 -12.88 12.38 -14.35
C SER A 414 -11.77 12.33 -13.30
N ASN A 415 -11.79 11.37 -12.36
CA ASN A 415 -10.73 11.16 -11.38
C ASN A 415 -9.75 10.05 -11.78
N ASN A 416 -9.91 9.44 -12.95
CA ASN A 416 -9.02 8.38 -13.43
C ASN A 416 -7.68 8.95 -13.94
N ALA A 417 -6.73 9.15 -13.02
CA ALA A 417 -5.38 9.67 -13.33
C ALA A 417 -4.63 8.81 -14.37
N ALA A 418 -4.82 7.49 -14.36
CA ALA A 418 -4.20 6.57 -15.32
C ALA A 418 -4.67 6.84 -16.75
N ALA A 419 -5.97 7.05 -16.97
CA ALA A 419 -6.52 7.37 -18.28
C ALA A 419 -5.98 8.71 -18.81
N PHE A 420 -5.83 9.73 -17.95
CA PHE A 420 -5.16 10.98 -18.33
C PHE A 420 -3.69 10.78 -18.74
N ASN A 421 -2.93 10.01 -17.95
CA ASN A 421 -1.55 9.70 -18.32
C ASN A 421 -1.47 8.93 -19.65
N ASN A 422 -2.32 7.93 -19.85
CA ASN A 422 -2.32 7.10 -21.06
C ASN A 422 -2.77 7.90 -22.30
N LEU A 423 -3.74 8.80 -22.15
CA LEU A 423 -4.11 9.76 -23.19
C LEU A 423 -2.93 10.69 -23.53
N GLY A 424 -2.18 11.13 -22.52
CA GLY A 424 -0.96 11.91 -22.73
C GLY A 424 0.10 11.16 -23.55
N VAL A 425 0.33 9.88 -23.24
CA VAL A 425 1.21 9.01 -24.04
C VAL A 425 0.70 8.85 -25.48
N ALA A 426 -0.61 8.71 -25.67
CA ALA A 426 -1.19 8.62 -27.00
C ALA A 426 -0.99 9.90 -27.82
N TYR A 427 -1.16 11.07 -27.21
CA TYR A 427 -0.87 12.36 -27.85
C TYR A 427 0.61 12.54 -28.17
N GLU A 428 1.50 12.14 -27.27
CA GLU A 428 2.95 12.14 -27.50
C GLU A 428 3.33 11.30 -28.73
N ARG A 429 2.71 10.13 -28.92
CA ARG A 429 2.92 9.28 -30.11
C ARG A 429 2.39 9.89 -31.40
N GLN A 430 1.45 10.84 -31.33
CA GLN A 430 1.02 11.64 -32.48
C GLN A 430 1.82 12.93 -32.66
N HIS A 431 2.90 13.13 -31.89
CA HIS A 431 3.68 14.37 -31.87
C HIS A 431 2.89 15.61 -31.43
N LEU A 432 1.82 15.40 -30.63
CA LEU A 432 1.00 16.46 -30.04
C LEU A 432 1.49 16.76 -28.62
N ASP A 433 2.72 17.22 -28.49
CA ASP A 433 3.43 17.38 -27.21
C ASP A 433 2.70 18.31 -26.21
N GLU A 434 2.08 19.40 -26.68
CA GLU A 434 1.35 20.33 -25.80
C GLU A 434 0.13 19.65 -25.14
N LEU A 435 -0.66 18.91 -25.93
CA LEU A 435 -1.80 18.15 -25.43
C LEU A 435 -1.33 17.04 -24.48
N ALA A 436 -0.23 16.36 -24.81
CA ALA A 436 0.36 15.35 -23.93
C ALA A 436 0.72 15.93 -22.55
N MET A 437 1.41 17.07 -22.54
CA MET A 437 1.80 17.76 -21.30
C MET A 437 0.59 18.22 -20.49
N GLU A 438 -0.50 18.66 -21.13
CA GLU A 438 -1.75 18.98 -20.43
C GLU A 438 -2.33 17.75 -19.73
N GLN A 439 -2.42 16.61 -20.41
CA GLN A 439 -2.98 15.41 -19.80
C GLN A 439 -2.08 14.85 -18.68
N PHE A 440 -0.76 14.90 -18.83
CA PHE A 440 0.14 14.53 -17.72
C PHE A 440 -0.04 15.44 -16.51
N LYS A 441 -0.25 16.74 -16.69
CA LYS A 441 -0.55 17.67 -15.59
C LYS A 441 -1.88 17.34 -14.91
N GLN A 442 -2.92 16.96 -15.67
CA GLN A 442 -4.19 16.52 -15.10
C GLN A 442 -4.00 15.24 -14.27
N ALA A 443 -3.27 14.25 -14.79
CA ALA A 443 -2.94 13.03 -14.05
C ALA A 443 -2.20 13.34 -12.72
N ILE A 444 -1.26 14.27 -12.73
CA ILE A 444 -0.53 14.71 -11.51
C ILE A 444 -1.42 15.52 -10.57
N MET A 445 -2.36 16.31 -11.09
CA MET A 445 -3.31 17.07 -10.26
C MET A 445 -4.24 16.12 -9.49
N LEU A 446 -4.69 15.04 -10.14
CA LEU A 446 -5.54 14.01 -9.54
C LEU A 446 -4.73 13.11 -8.58
N GLN A 447 -3.52 12.74 -8.98
CA GLN A 447 -2.63 11.88 -8.22
C GLN A 447 -1.19 12.44 -8.21
N PRO A 448 -0.83 13.27 -7.21
CA PRO A 448 0.48 13.94 -7.16
C PRO A 448 1.69 13.01 -7.08
N ASP A 449 1.50 11.81 -6.52
CA ASP A 449 2.51 10.76 -6.39
C ASP A 449 2.57 9.80 -7.59
N PHE A 450 1.85 10.09 -8.68
CA PHE A 450 1.83 9.23 -9.85
C PHE A 450 3.16 9.29 -10.61
N VAL A 451 4.04 8.32 -10.32
CA VAL A 451 5.42 8.24 -10.81
C VAL A 451 5.50 8.37 -12.34
N HIS A 452 4.71 7.60 -13.08
CA HIS A 452 4.74 7.61 -14.54
C HIS A 452 4.31 8.95 -15.14
N ALA A 453 3.29 9.60 -14.59
CA ALA A 453 2.85 10.92 -15.06
C ALA A 453 3.90 12.00 -14.78
N ASN A 454 4.52 11.98 -13.58
CA ASN A 454 5.64 12.86 -13.23
C ASN A 454 6.83 12.66 -14.20
N PHE A 455 7.21 11.41 -14.46
CA PHE A 455 8.29 11.08 -15.39
C PHE A 455 7.97 11.53 -16.83
N ASN A 456 6.76 11.22 -17.32
CA ASN A 456 6.34 11.56 -18.68
C ASN A 456 6.29 13.08 -18.89
N LEU A 457 5.79 13.84 -17.90
CA LEU A 457 5.82 15.30 -17.94
C LEU A 457 7.25 15.84 -17.95
N ALA A 458 8.13 15.32 -17.09
CA ALA A 458 9.53 15.73 -17.04
C ALA A 458 10.26 15.43 -18.37
N ARG A 459 10.00 14.26 -18.97
CA ARG A 459 10.51 13.87 -20.29
C ARG A 459 9.98 14.78 -21.41
N ALA A 460 8.71 15.18 -21.34
CA ALA A 460 8.14 16.12 -22.30
C ALA A 460 8.79 17.51 -22.21
N PHE A 461 8.97 18.05 -20.99
CA PHE A 461 9.71 19.31 -20.79
C PHE A 461 11.16 19.22 -21.26
N HIS A 462 11.80 18.07 -21.07
CA HIS A 462 13.15 17.81 -21.56
C HIS A 462 13.22 17.92 -23.08
N ARG A 463 12.31 17.27 -23.82
CA ARG A 463 12.23 17.39 -25.28
C ARG A 463 11.91 18.80 -25.75
N ALA A 464 11.07 19.52 -25.02
CA ALA A 464 10.75 20.93 -25.30
C ALA A 464 11.91 21.89 -24.98
N GLY A 465 13.05 21.40 -24.47
CA GLY A 465 14.23 22.21 -24.15
C GLY A 465 14.13 22.96 -22.82
N ASN A 466 13.06 22.76 -22.04
CA ASN A 466 12.90 23.38 -20.72
C ASN A 466 13.61 22.56 -19.63
N LYS A 467 14.95 22.58 -19.69
CA LYS A 467 15.84 21.75 -18.85
C LYS A 467 15.63 21.95 -17.35
N LYS A 468 15.36 23.18 -16.91
CA LYS A 468 15.17 23.49 -15.48
C LYS A 468 13.94 22.78 -14.91
N VAL A 469 12.83 22.80 -15.65
CA VAL A 469 11.59 22.13 -15.24
C VAL A 469 11.73 20.62 -15.35
N ALA A 470 12.39 20.13 -16.40
CA ALA A 470 12.68 18.71 -16.56
C ALA A 470 13.50 18.15 -15.39
N LEU A 471 14.58 18.83 -14.98
CA LEU A 471 15.41 18.41 -13.84
C LEU A 471 14.62 18.35 -12.53
N ALA A 472 13.77 19.33 -12.27
CA ALA A 472 12.91 19.33 -11.08
C ALA A 472 11.92 18.15 -11.10
N GLY A 473 11.30 17.89 -12.26
CA GLY A 473 10.39 16.76 -12.46
C GLY A 473 11.09 15.41 -12.30
N LEU A 474 12.29 15.24 -12.87
CA LEU A 474 13.07 14.00 -12.76
C LEU A 474 13.49 13.71 -11.32
N ARG A 475 13.90 14.74 -10.56
CA ARG A 475 14.18 14.60 -9.13
C ARG A 475 12.93 14.17 -8.38
N LYS A 476 11.78 14.79 -8.67
CA LYS A 476 10.50 14.38 -8.07
C LYS A 476 10.14 12.93 -8.42
N THR A 477 10.37 12.48 -9.65
CA THR A 477 10.17 11.07 -10.02
C THR A 477 11.05 10.14 -9.18
N ILE A 478 12.32 10.48 -8.98
CA ILE A 478 13.26 9.67 -8.19
C ILE A 478 12.94 9.72 -6.70
N ASP A 479 12.43 10.85 -6.19
CA ASP A 479 11.94 10.94 -4.80
C ASP A 479 10.73 10.03 -4.55
N LEU A 480 9.88 9.83 -5.57
CA LEU A 480 8.71 8.95 -5.51
C LEU A 480 9.04 7.48 -5.78
N ASP A 481 10.01 7.23 -6.67
CA ASP A 481 10.50 5.92 -7.06
C ASP A 481 12.02 5.97 -7.28
N PRO A 482 12.82 5.66 -6.23
CA PRO A 482 14.28 5.72 -6.28
C PRO A 482 14.91 4.82 -7.35
N ASP A 483 14.21 3.78 -7.79
CA ASP A 483 14.71 2.73 -8.68
C ASP A 483 14.20 2.89 -10.12
N HIS A 484 13.59 4.04 -10.45
CA HIS A 484 13.07 4.29 -11.79
C HIS A 484 14.19 4.49 -12.82
N VAL A 485 14.61 3.39 -13.47
CA VAL A 485 15.76 3.30 -14.40
C VAL A 485 15.78 4.41 -15.46
N GLN A 486 14.67 4.68 -16.15
CA GLN A 486 14.64 5.70 -17.21
C GLN A 486 14.79 7.12 -16.65
N ALA A 487 14.30 7.38 -15.44
CA ALA A 487 14.40 8.69 -14.79
C ALA A 487 15.83 8.92 -14.27
N LEU A 488 16.44 7.91 -13.65
CA LEU A 488 17.85 7.91 -13.25
C LEU A 488 18.77 8.15 -14.45
N SER A 489 18.54 7.44 -15.56
CA SER A 489 19.30 7.59 -16.80
C SER A 489 19.17 9.00 -17.40
N LEU A 490 17.94 9.53 -17.48
CA LEU A 490 17.70 10.86 -18.05
C LEU A 490 18.23 11.97 -17.12
N LEU A 491 18.08 11.83 -15.80
CA LEU A 491 18.65 12.77 -14.84
C LEU A 491 20.18 12.79 -14.92
N GLY A 492 20.82 11.62 -14.96
CA GLY A 492 22.27 11.52 -15.09
C GLY A 492 22.77 12.18 -16.39
N ARG A 493 22.06 11.99 -17.50
CA ARG A 493 22.35 12.68 -18.77
C ARG A 493 22.28 14.21 -18.63
N GLU A 494 21.21 14.74 -18.03
CA GLU A 494 21.04 16.19 -17.88
C GLU A 494 22.04 16.81 -16.90
N LEU A 495 22.35 16.14 -15.79
CA LEU A 495 23.41 16.57 -14.86
C LEU A 495 24.78 16.60 -15.56
N GLY A 496 25.06 15.59 -16.37
CA GLY A 496 26.26 15.53 -17.20
C GLY A 496 26.39 16.67 -18.19
N MET A 497 25.30 17.06 -18.83
CA MET A 497 25.27 18.25 -19.71
C MET A 497 25.55 19.55 -18.94
N ASN A 498 25.17 19.60 -17.66
CA ASN A 498 25.49 20.71 -16.76
C ASN A 498 26.89 20.61 -16.11
N ARG A 499 27.70 19.61 -16.52
CA ARG A 499 29.04 19.31 -16.01
C ARG A 499 29.07 18.88 -14.53
N ASP A 500 27.94 18.44 -13.98
CA ASP A 500 27.88 17.81 -12.66
C ASP A 500 28.16 16.31 -12.80
N PHE A 501 29.42 15.99 -13.13
CA PHE A 501 29.81 14.63 -13.55
C PHE A 501 29.71 13.61 -12.41
N ALA A 502 29.99 14.00 -11.17
CA ALA A 502 29.96 13.11 -10.02
C ALA A 502 28.53 12.63 -9.72
N GLU A 503 27.56 13.55 -9.67
CA GLU A 503 26.17 13.18 -9.42
C GLU A 503 25.55 12.46 -10.62
N ALA A 504 25.94 12.84 -11.85
CA ALA A 504 25.55 12.12 -13.06
C ALA A 504 25.99 10.66 -13.05
N GLU A 505 27.27 10.41 -12.71
CA GLU A 505 27.84 9.06 -12.60
C GLU A 505 27.09 8.22 -11.57
N LYS A 506 26.82 8.78 -10.39
CA LYS A 506 26.07 8.11 -9.31
C LYS A 506 24.69 7.63 -9.79
N HIS A 507 23.90 8.49 -10.42
CA HIS A 507 22.58 8.11 -10.91
C HIS A 507 22.64 7.08 -12.06
N LEU A 508 23.61 7.21 -12.97
CA LEU A 508 23.77 6.26 -14.07
C LEU A 508 24.26 4.88 -13.59
N LYS A 509 25.16 4.84 -12.62
CA LYS A 509 25.57 3.58 -11.97
C LYS A 509 24.40 2.94 -11.23
N HIS A 510 23.56 3.74 -10.56
CA HIS A 510 22.35 3.20 -9.92
C HIS A 510 21.40 2.58 -10.96
N ALA A 511 21.12 3.28 -12.06
CA ALA A 511 20.31 2.75 -13.15
C ALA A 511 20.85 1.41 -13.69
N LEU A 512 22.17 1.29 -13.85
CA LEU A 512 22.83 0.07 -14.33
C LEU A 512 22.93 -1.05 -13.29
N SER A 513 22.87 -0.75 -12.00
CA SER A 513 22.74 -1.78 -10.96
C SER A 513 21.35 -2.44 -10.95
N ILE A 514 20.32 -1.70 -11.37
CA ILE A 514 18.94 -2.17 -11.46
C ILE A 514 18.71 -2.88 -12.80
N ASP A 515 19.14 -2.26 -13.90
CA ASP A 515 19.09 -2.84 -15.24
C ASP A 515 20.49 -2.80 -15.90
N PRO A 516 21.29 -3.88 -15.73
CA PRO A 516 22.59 -4.01 -16.38
C PRO A 516 22.54 -4.06 -17.91
N ASN A 517 21.35 -4.28 -18.50
CA ASN A 517 21.15 -4.29 -19.95
C ASN A 517 20.50 -2.99 -20.46
N HIS A 518 20.64 -1.88 -19.72
CA HIS A 518 20.17 -0.58 -20.17
C HIS A 518 21.19 0.11 -21.10
N SER A 519 21.06 -0.12 -22.41
CA SER A 519 22.02 0.40 -23.42
C SER A 519 22.19 1.93 -23.36
N GLU A 520 21.10 2.69 -23.15
CA GLU A 520 21.17 4.15 -23.06
C GLU A 520 21.94 4.61 -21.82
N GLY A 521 21.80 3.88 -20.69
CA GLY A 521 22.55 4.13 -19.45
C GLY A 521 24.06 3.97 -19.67
N HIS A 522 24.48 2.88 -20.32
CA HIS A 522 25.87 2.67 -20.70
C HIS A 522 26.38 3.77 -21.65
N ASN A 523 25.63 4.12 -22.70
CA ASN A 523 26.03 5.19 -23.61
C ASN A 523 26.19 6.53 -22.87
N ASN A 524 25.23 6.90 -22.00
CA ASN A 524 25.28 8.14 -21.24
C ASN A 524 26.49 8.17 -20.32
N LEU A 525 26.79 7.07 -19.61
CA LEU A 525 27.94 6.97 -18.72
C LEU A 525 29.27 7.09 -19.51
N GLY A 526 29.33 6.49 -20.71
CA GLY A 526 30.46 6.67 -21.61
C GLY A 526 30.68 8.13 -22.03
N VAL A 527 29.60 8.87 -22.31
CA VAL A 527 29.66 10.32 -22.60
C VAL A 527 30.17 11.12 -21.40
N ILE A 528 29.72 10.78 -20.18
CA ILE A 528 30.21 11.45 -18.96
C ILE A 528 31.70 11.25 -18.78
N TYR A 529 32.19 10.01 -18.89
CA TYR A 529 33.62 9.72 -18.75
C TYR A 529 34.45 10.39 -19.85
N ALA A 530 33.97 10.42 -21.09
CA ALA A 530 34.64 11.12 -22.18
C ALA A 530 34.78 12.63 -21.92
N ALA A 531 33.73 13.25 -21.35
CA ALA A 531 33.71 14.65 -20.99
C ALA A 531 34.60 14.96 -19.76
N ALA A 532 34.66 14.03 -18.81
CA ALA A 532 35.56 14.08 -17.65
C ALA A 532 37.03 13.76 -18.01
N GLY A 533 37.30 13.29 -19.23
CA GLY A 533 38.64 12.97 -19.72
C GLY A 533 39.10 11.53 -19.42
N ASN A 534 38.24 10.69 -18.84
CA ASN A 534 38.52 9.27 -18.61
C ASN A 534 38.19 8.44 -19.87
N LEU A 535 39.10 8.46 -20.84
CA LEU A 535 38.84 7.90 -22.17
C LEU A 535 38.69 6.37 -22.17
N GLN A 536 39.36 5.65 -21.26
CA GLN A 536 39.24 4.19 -21.17
C GLN A 536 37.86 3.75 -20.65
N GLN A 537 37.37 4.38 -19.58
CA GLN A 537 36.03 4.10 -19.06
C GLN A 537 34.94 4.48 -20.08
N ALA A 538 35.17 5.55 -20.85
CA ALA A 538 34.30 5.90 -21.97
C ALA A 538 34.21 4.77 -23.01
N VAL A 539 35.36 4.24 -23.46
CA VAL A 539 35.41 3.12 -24.42
C VAL A 539 34.72 1.87 -23.87
N PHE A 540 34.95 1.51 -22.60
CA PHE A 540 34.29 0.37 -21.96
C PHE A 540 32.77 0.48 -22.05
N HIS A 541 32.22 1.61 -21.60
CA HIS A 541 30.76 1.78 -21.57
C HIS A 541 30.14 1.93 -22.96
N PHE A 542 30.83 2.53 -23.94
CA PHE A 542 30.31 2.51 -25.32
C PHE A 542 30.28 1.10 -25.91
N ARG A 543 31.27 0.25 -25.59
CA ARG A 543 31.26 -1.16 -26.01
C ARG A 543 30.12 -1.94 -25.34
N GLU A 544 29.88 -1.73 -24.05
CA GLU A 544 28.74 -2.35 -23.36
C GLU A 544 27.40 -1.90 -23.95
N ALA A 545 27.24 -0.61 -24.26
CA ALA A 545 26.04 -0.10 -24.92
C ALA A 545 25.77 -0.80 -26.26
N ILE A 546 26.82 -1.03 -27.06
CA ILE A 546 26.76 -1.75 -28.36
C ILE A 546 26.54 -3.26 -28.17
N ARG A 547 27.14 -3.85 -27.14
CA ARG A 547 26.95 -5.28 -26.80
C ARG A 547 25.49 -5.56 -26.44
N VAL A 548 24.91 -4.68 -25.65
CA VAL A 548 23.50 -4.75 -25.21
C VAL A 548 22.55 -4.44 -26.36
N ASP A 549 22.80 -3.37 -27.11
CA ASP A 549 22.01 -2.99 -28.28
C ASP A 549 22.91 -2.69 -29.50
N PRO A 550 23.08 -3.67 -30.41
CA PRO A 550 23.85 -3.50 -31.63
C PRO A 550 23.30 -2.41 -32.58
N THR A 551 22.07 -1.91 -32.36
CA THR A 551 21.45 -0.84 -33.16
C THR A 551 21.66 0.57 -32.57
N ASN A 552 22.34 0.69 -31.42
CA ASN A 552 22.64 1.97 -30.80
C ASN A 552 23.73 2.74 -31.58
N ASP A 553 23.32 3.43 -32.65
CA ASP A 553 24.24 4.17 -33.52
C ASP A 553 24.92 5.35 -32.81
N LYS A 554 24.28 5.94 -31.79
CA LYS A 554 24.92 6.97 -30.95
C LYS A 554 26.16 6.43 -30.24
N ALA A 555 26.06 5.23 -29.65
CA ALA A 555 27.18 4.59 -28.99
C ALA A 555 28.32 4.25 -29.97
N LYS A 556 27.99 3.78 -31.18
CA LYS A 556 28.99 3.53 -32.25
C LYS A 556 29.73 4.81 -32.65
N MET A 557 28.98 5.88 -32.95
CA MET A 557 29.56 7.17 -33.32
C MET A 557 30.44 7.76 -32.19
N ASN A 558 29.99 7.62 -30.94
CA ASN A 558 30.75 8.06 -29.78
C ASN A 558 32.04 7.25 -29.60
N LEU A 559 31.98 5.93 -29.78
CA LEU A 559 33.15 5.04 -29.72
C LEU A 559 34.17 5.40 -30.81
N GLU A 560 33.73 5.58 -32.06
CA GLU A 560 34.61 5.98 -33.16
C GLU A 560 35.28 7.33 -32.90
N SER A 561 34.53 8.30 -32.38
CA SER A 561 35.03 9.63 -32.04
C SER A 561 36.10 9.56 -30.95
N ILE A 562 35.86 8.77 -29.89
CA ILE A 562 36.82 8.59 -28.79
C ILE A 562 38.04 7.81 -29.23
N GLN A 563 37.89 6.79 -30.08
CA GLN A 563 39.04 6.06 -30.60
C GLN A 563 39.97 6.97 -31.42
N LYS A 564 39.40 7.79 -32.32
CA LYS A 564 40.18 8.82 -33.06
C LYS A 564 40.88 9.81 -32.12
N ARG A 565 40.26 10.15 -31.00
CA ARG A 565 40.86 11.04 -29.99
C ARG A 565 42.03 10.35 -29.28
N ILE A 566 41.88 9.08 -28.90
CA ILE A 566 42.95 8.28 -28.28
C ILE A 566 44.14 8.14 -29.25
N ASP A 567 43.87 7.80 -30.51
CA ASP A 567 44.90 7.62 -31.54
C ASP A 567 45.72 8.91 -31.78
N LYS A 568 45.07 10.08 -31.69
CA LYS A 568 45.74 11.39 -31.80
C LYS A 568 46.58 11.78 -30.58
N LEU A 569 46.23 11.29 -29.39
CA LEU A 569 46.92 11.64 -28.14
C LEU A 569 48.24 10.86 -27.96
N GLY A 570 48.43 9.76 -28.71
CA GLY A 570 49.63 8.93 -28.66
C GLY A 570 49.71 8.02 -27.43
N ILE A 571 50.41 6.89 -27.54
CA ILE A 571 50.61 5.93 -26.44
C ILE A 571 51.39 6.63 -25.31
N GLY A 572 50.79 6.75 -24.12
CA GLY A 572 51.41 7.36 -22.94
C GLY A 572 50.80 8.70 -22.47
N HIS A 573 49.75 9.22 -23.12
CA HIS A 573 49.10 10.46 -22.68
C HIS A 573 48.38 10.29 -21.32
N PRO A 574 48.45 11.25 -20.37
CA PRO A 574 47.83 11.13 -19.05
C PRO A 574 46.31 10.86 -19.08
N LEU A 575 45.61 11.39 -20.08
CA LEU A 575 44.17 11.14 -20.31
C LEU A 575 43.85 9.71 -20.80
N ILE A 576 44.86 8.96 -21.22
CA ILE A 576 44.75 7.53 -21.58
C ILE A 576 45.04 6.65 -20.35
N HIS A 577 45.80 7.13 -19.37
CA HIS A 577 46.15 6.41 -18.15
C HIS A 577 45.51 7.04 -16.90
N SER A 578 44.28 6.63 -16.62
CA SER A 578 43.71 6.71 -15.27
C SER A 578 42.99 5.41 -14.95
N PHE A 579 43.79 4.39 -14.62
CA PHE A 579 43.37 3.21 -13.85
C PHE A 579 44.60 2.64 -13.12
N ILE A 580 44.95 3.22 -11.96
CA ILE A 580 45.60 2.46 -10.88
C ILE A 580 44.98 2.95 -9.57
N SER A 581 43.87 2.32 -9.17
CA SER A 581 43.55 1.94 -7.78
C SER A 581 42.07 1.57 -7.71
N TYR A 582 41.79 0.49 -6.98
CA TYR A 582 40.51 -0.22 -6.80
C TYR A 582 40.28 -1.34 -7.82
N GLU A 583 40.17 -2.56 -7.29
CA GLU A 583 40.02 -3.87 -7.97
C GLU A 583 41.30 -4.55 -8.45
N SER A 584 42.21 -4.90 -7.52
CA SER A 584 43.02 -6.14 -7.62
C SER A 584 43.79 -6.49 -6.34
N THR A 585 43.24 -6.21 -5.15
CA THR A 585 43.68 -6.86 -3.91
C THR A 585 42.53 -7.62 -3.31
N GLU A 586 42.28 -8.78 -3.89
CA GLU A 586 41.97 -10.05 -3.22
C GLU A 586 41.39 -10.98 -4.27
N LEU A 587 42.26 -11.76 -4.90
CA LEU A 587 42.01 -13.17 -5.23
C LEU A 587 43.31 -13.79 -5.75
N SER A 588 43.73 -14.81 -5.02
CA SER A 588 44.69 -15.87 -5.33
C SER A 588 46.15 -15.76 -4.85
N VAL A 589 46.41 -16.49 -3.75
CA VAL A 589 47.41 -17.57 -3.59
C VAL A 589 48.86 -17.23 -3.96
N VAL A 590 49.73 -16.98 -2.98
CA VAL A 590 50.55 -17.93 -2.16
C VAL A 590 50.94 -17.22 -0.86
#